data_AF-A0A069ILH8-F1
#
_entry.id   AF-A0A069ILH8-F1
#
_cell.length_a   1.000
_cell.length_b   1.000
_cell.length_c   1.000
_cell.angle_alpha   90.00
_cell.angle_beta   90.00
_cell.angle_gamma   90.00
#
_symmetry.space_group_name_H-M   'P 1'
#
loop_
_entity.id
_entity.type
_entity.pdbx_description
1 polymer ?
#
loop_
_entity_poly.entity_id
_entity_poly.type
_entity_poly.pdbx_seq_one_letter_code
_entity_poly.pdbx_strand_id
1 'polypeptide(L)'
;PLPSHADPKLKSNLPRWRTVRDVIGNLPLTTVGTEIGSEKTINLHFGRTPTEKSLQRYKAVPPGGNRFDLLANRPDITPDCWVRKTSGGTDLFGRLWWDRPSVTIRTEFYKPEKGRYLHPEADRPISHREAARLMGFPDEFQFYGTKVEVARQIGNAVPPNLAGALGKMVREILSERRIAA
;
A
#
# COMPACT_ATOMS: atom_id res chain seq x y z
N PRO A 1 14.62 -6.02 -17.91
CA PRO A 1 15.63 -6.45 -16.90
C PRO A 1 15.30 -7.87 -16.45
N LEU A 2 16.31 -8.67 -16.12
CA LEU A 2 16.09 -9.99 -15.55
C LEU A 2 15.47 -9.87 -14.14
N PRO A 3 14.62 -10.82 -13.70
CA PRO A 3 14.08 -10.82 -12.34
C PRO A 3 15.21 -10.92 -11.30
N SER A 4 15.18 -10.04 -10.29
CA SER A 4 16.09 -10.11 -9.15
C SER A 4 15.54 -10.91 -7.97
N HIS A 5 14.23 -11.21 -7.99
CA HIS A 5 13.54 -11.94 -6.93
C HIS A 5 12.48 -12.86 -7.54
N ALA A 6 12.06 -13.88 -6.77
CA ALA A 6 11.04 -14.84 -7.18
C ALA A 6 9.92 -14.99 -6.15
N ASP A 7 8.81 -15.60 -6.59
CA ASP A 7 7.70 -15.97 -5.74
C ASP A 7 8.18 -16.95 -4.66
N PRO A 8 7.93 -16.69 -3.36
CA PRO A 8 8.23 -17.64 -2.30
C PRO A 8 7.64 -19.05 -2.52
N LYS A 9 6.58 -19.19 -3.33
CA LYS A 9 5.94 -20.47 -3.65
C LYS A 9 6.61 -21.21 -4.81
N LEU A 10 7.45 -20.55 -5.59
CA LEU A 10 8.15 -21.16 -6.73
C LEU A 10 9.55 -21.62 -6.31
N LYS A 11 9.96 -22.80 -6.78
CA LYS A 11 11.36 -23.23 -6.66
C LYS A 11 12.23 -22.36 -7.57
N SER A 12 13.03 -21.50 -6.98
CA SER A 12 13.94 -20.59 -7.69
C SER A 12 15.23 -20.41 -6.90
N ASN A 13 16.34 -20.19 -7.62
CA ASN A 13 17.62 -19.80 -7.01
C ASN A 13 17.69 -18.30 -6.69
N LEU A 14 16.68 -17.52 -7.10
CA LEU A 14 16.59 -16.10 -6.78
C LEU A 14 16.09 -15.90 -5.34
N PRO A 15 16.51 -14.82 -4.66
CA PRO A 15 15.92 -14.44 -3.38
C PRO A 15 14.39 -14.29 -3.47
N ARG A 16 13.68 -14.67 -2.41
CA ARG A 16 12.22 -14.48 -2.37
C ARG A 16 11.87 -13.00 -2.30
N TRP A 17 10.84 -12.54 -3.02
CA TRP A 17 10.34 -11.18 -2.80
C TRP A 17 9.68 -11.04 -1.42
N ARG A 18 9.65 -9.80 -0.91
CA ARG A 18 8.85 -9.47 0.27
C ARG A 18 7.38 -9.32 -0.10
N THR A 19 6.53 -9.92 0.70
CA THR A 19 5.07 -9.90 0.55
C THR A 19 4.44 -8.82 1.42
N VAL A 20 3.17 -8.48 1.17
CA VAL A 20 2.40 -7.59 2.07
C VAL A 20 2.40 -8.15 3.50
N ARG A 21 2.29 -9.48 3.65
CA ARG A 21 2.33 -10.15 4.96
C ARG A 21 3.65 -9.89 5.70
N ASP A 22 4.79 -9.95 5.01
CA ASP A 22 6.11 -9.66 5.58
C ASP A 22 6.29 -8.20 6.06
N VAL A 23 5.40 -7.29 5.65
CA VAL A 23 5.57 -5.84 5.87
C VAL A 23 4.56 -5.28 6.87
N ILE A 24 3.29 -5.68 6.76
CA ILE A 24 2.22 -5.14 7.60
C ILE A 24 1.52 -6.21 8.45
N GLY A 25 1.85 -7.50 8.29
CA GLY A 25 1.14 -8.59 8.96
C GLY A 25 1.26 -8.63 10.48
N ASN A 26 2.18 -7.87 11.07
CA ASN A 26 2.32 -7.72 12.52
C ASN A 26 1.63 -6.47 13.09
N LEU A 27 0.98 -5.64 12.25
CA LEU A 27 0.18 -4.52 12.74
C LEU A 27 -1.19 -5.02 13.20
N PRO A 28 -1.80 -4.35 14.19
CA PRO A 28 -3.19 -4.62 14.55
C PRO A 28 -4.13 -4.48 13.35
N LEU A 29 -5.14 -5.33 13.27
CA LEU A 29 -6.17 -5.20 12.24
C LEU A 29 -7.02 -3.93 12.44
N THR A 30 -7.18 -3.50 13.69
CA THR A 30 -7.93 -2.30 14.07
C THR A 30 -7.05 -1.06 14.10
N THR A 31 -7.47 -0.02 13.40
CA THR A 31 -6.85 1.32 13.49
C THR A 31 -7.30 2.07 14.73
N VAL A 32 -6.49 3.01 15.21
CA VAL A 32 -6.80 3.84 16.37
C VAL A 32 -7.14 5.26 15.92
N GLY A 33 -8.38 5.70 16.19
CA GLY A 33 -8.85 7.03 15.83
C GLY A 33 -8.87 7.31 14.32
N THR A 34 -9.04 8.58 13.97
CA THR A 34 -9.15 9.06 12.57
C THR A 34 -8.24 10.23 12.23
N GLU A 35 -7.48 10.71 13.22
CA GLU A 35 -6.64 11.90 13.11
C GLU A 35 -5.18 11.59 13.41
N ILE A 36 -4.33 12.43 12.84
CA ILE A 36 -2.88 12.51 13.07
C ILE A 36 -2.69 13.28 14.39
N GLY A 37 -2.31 12.59 15.46
CA GLY A 37 -2.04 13.24 16.74
C GLY A 37 -0.68 13.94 16.75
N SER A 38 -0.67 15.26 16.96
CA SER A 38 0.50 16.15 17.11
C SER A 38 1.29 16.52 15.82
N GLU A 39 2.11 17.58 15.92
CA GLU A 39 2.95 18.12 14.83
C GLU A 39 3.97 17.11 14.27
N LYS A 40 4.38 16.13 15.07
CA LYS A 40 5.28 15.02 14.69
C LYS A 40 4.53 13.70 14.86
N THR A 41 4.06 13.13 13.76
CA THR A 41 3.27 11.91 13.88
C THR A 41 4.07 10.66 13.57
N ILE A 42 4.39 9.94 14.65
CA ILE A 42 4.94 8.59 14.60
C ILE A 42 3.80 7.55 14.52
N ASN A 43 2.63 7.82 15.09
CA ASN A 43 1.51 6.87 15.00
C ASN A 43 0.60 7.18 13.79
N LEU A 44 0.95 6.62 12.63
CA LEU A 44 0.18 6.74 11.38
C LEU A 44 -0.86 5.62 11.20
N HIS A 45 -1.18 4.86 12.24
CA HIS A 45 -2.12 3.74 12.17
C HIS A 45 -3.54 4.13 12.57
N PHE A 46 -4.05 5.17 11.91
CA PHE A 46 -5.42 5.67 12.06
C PHE A 46 -6.28 5.27 10.86
N GLY A 47 -7.59 5.23 11.09
CA GLY A 47 -8.60 4.84 10.12
C GLY A 47 -9.28 6.04 9.45
N ARG A 48 -10.35 5.75 8.74
CA ARG A 48 -11.33 6.76 8.27
C ARG A 48 -12.63 6.58 9.05
N THR A 49 -13.52 7.55 8.91
CA THR A 49 -14.94 7.39 9.29
C THR A 49 -15.73 7.00 8.03
N PRO A 50 -15.88 5.70 7.71
CA PRO A 50 -16.66 5.29 6.56
C PRO A 50 -18.15 5.56 6.79
N THR A 51 -18.87 5.89 5.72
CA THR A 51 -20.33 5.83 5.74
C THR A 51 -20.78 4.37 5.86
N GLU A 52 -22.00 4.14 6.33
CA GLU A 52 -22.56 2.79 6.41
C GLU A 52 -22.51 2.09 5.04
N LYS A 53 -22.88 2.79 3.96
CA LYS A 53 -22.77 2.28 2.59
C LYS A 53 -21.34 1.86 2.22
N SER A 54 -20.32 2.61 2.66
CA SER A 54 -18.92 2.28 2.40
C SER A 54 -18.49 1.03 3.15
N LEU A 55 -18.90 0.90 4.42
CA LEU A 55 -18.62 -0.28 5.24
C LEU A 55 -19.26 -1.55 4.64
N GLN A 56 -20.51 -1.45 4.18
CA GLN A 56 -21.21 -2.52 3.48
C GLN A 56 -20.49 -2.93 2.19
N ARG A 57 -19.94 -1.96 1.43
CA ARG A 57 -19.12 -2.25 0.26
C ARG A 57 -17.83 -2.97 0.63
N TYR A 58 -17.13 -2.57 1.70
CA TYR A 58 -15.89 -3.22 2.11
C TYR A 58 -16.12 -4.71 2.44
N LYS A 59 -17.17 -4.98 3.24
CA LYS A 59 -17.59 -6.34 3.61
C LYS A 59 -17.94 -7.22 2.42
N ALA A 60 -18.48 -6.63 1.35
CA ALA A 60 -18.88 -7.36 0.15
C ALA A 60 -17.71 -7.79 -0.75
N VAL A 61 -16.50 -7.29 -0.53
CA VAL A 61 -15.32 -7.71 -1.29
C VAL A 61 -14.55 -8.78 -0.53
N PRO A 62 -14.37 -10.00 -1.08
CA PRO A 62 -13.61 -11.06 -0.43
C PRO A 62 -12.09 -10.81 -0.48
N PRO A 63 -11.26 -11.51 0.32
CA PRO A 63 -9.80 -11.45 0.21
C PRO A 63 -9.30 -11.63 -1.23
N GLY A 64 -8.45 -10.70 -1.69
CA GLY A 64 -7.97 -10.66 -3.08
C GLY A 64 -8.97 -10.19 -4.14
N GLY A 65 -10.25 -10.02 -3.78
CA GLY A 65 -11.32 -9.52 -4.63
C GLY A 65 -11.18 -8.03 -4.98
N ASN A 66 -12.13 -7.52 -5.77
CA ASN A 66 -12.21 -6.15 -6.29
C ASN A 66 -13.66 -5.70 -6.59
N ARG A 67 -13.82 -4.62 -7.36
CA ARG A 67 -15.13 -4.07 -7.74
C ARG A 67 -16.07 -5.04 -8.47
N PHE A 68 -15.56 -6.08 -9.15
CA PHE A 68 -16.40 -7.07 -9.81
C PHE A 68 -17.06 -7.99 -8.78
N ASP A 69 -16.34 -8.34 -7.72
CA ASP A 69 -16.92 -9.06 -6.58
C ASP A 69 -17.95 -8.20 -5.86
N LEU A 70 -17.68 -6.89 -5.69
CA LEU A 70 -18.68 -5.97 -5.15
C LEU A 70 -19.97 -5.96 -6.00
N LEU A 71 -19.83 -5.91 -7.33
CA LEU A 71 -20.97 -5.96 -8.25
C LEU A 71 -21.74 -7.27 -8.14
N ALA A 72 -21.05 -8.41 -8.07
CA ALA A 72 -21.67 -9.72 -7.96
C ALA A 72 -22.40 -9.89 -6.62
N ASN A 73 -21.78 -9.46 -5.52
CA ASN A 73 -22.30 -9.69 -4.16
C ASN A 73 -23.33 -8.64 -3.73
N ARG A 74 -23.20 -7.39 -4.20
CA ARG A 74 -24.01 -6.24 -3.76
C ARG A 74 -24.26 -5.25 -4.92
N PRO A 75 -25.00 -5.66 -5.96
CA PRO A 75 -25.30 -4.80 -7.11
C PRO A 75 -26.09 -3.54 -6.70
N ASP A 76 -26.94 -3.63 -5.68
CA ASP A 76 -27.78 -2.56 -5.12
C ASP A 76 -26.99 -1.34 -4.60
N ILE A 77 -25.76 -1.56 -4.15
CA ILE A 77 -24.87 -0.49 -3.64
C ILE A 77 -23.65 -0.27 -4.51
N THR A 78 -23.55 -0.92 -5.66
CA THR A 78 -22.45 -0.70 -6.62
C THR A 78 -22.70 0.57 -7.43
N PRO A 79 -21.72 1.47 -7.60
CA PRO A 79 -21.91 2.67 -8.44
C PRO A 79 -22.26 2.32 -9.90
N ASP A 80 -23.25 2.98 -10.48
CA ASP A 80 -23.69 2.69 -11.87
C ASP A 80 -22.57 2.81 -12.91
N CYS A 81 -21.61 3.72 -12.69
CA CYS A 81 -20.46 3.86 -13.57
C CYS A 81 -19.56 2.61 -13.58
N TRP A 82 -19.57 1.81 -12.53
CA TRP A 82 -18.87 0.52 -12.46
C TRP A 82 -19.71 -0.60 -13.04
N VAL A 83 -21.03 -0.56 -12.87
CA VAL A 83 -21.97 -1.49 -13.52
C VAL A 83 -21.83 -1.41 -15.05
N ARG A 84 -21.86 -0.19 -15.60
CA ARG A 84 -21.72 0.04 -17.05
C ARG A 84 -20.33 -0.31 -17.59
N LYS A 85 -19.31 -0.33 -16.73
CA LYS A 85 -17.94 -0.62 -17.12
C LYS A 85 -17.64 -2.10 -16.93
N THR A 86 -17.89 -2.88 -17.98
CA THR A 86 -17.76 -4.35 -17.96
C THR A 86 -16.32 -4.86 -18.02
N SER A 87 -15.34 -4.04 -18.40
CA SER A 87 -13.93 -4.44 -18.50
C SER A 87 -12.96 -3.40 -17.93
N GLY A 88 -11.73 -3.85 -17.64
CA GLY A 88 -10.67 -3.03 -17.04
C GLY A 88 -10.95 -2.60 -15.60
N GLY A 89 -10.01 -1.85 -14.99
CA GLY A 89 -10.15 -1.38 -13.61
C GLY A 89 -10.27 -2.53 -12.60
N THR A 90 -9.55 -3.62 -12.83
CA THR A 90 -9.49 -4.83 -11.98
C THR A 90 -8.86 -4.58 -10.61
N ASP A 91 -8.17 -3.46 -10.44
CA ASP A 91 -7.64 -3.04 -9.14
C ASP A 91 -8.60 -2.14 -8.37
N LEU A 92 -9.61 -1.56 -9.00
CA LEU A 92 -10.53 -0.66 -8.31
C LEU A 92 -11.25 -1.39 -7.19
N PHE A 93 -11.29 -0.76 -6.02
CA PHE A 93 -11.92 -1.28 -4.82
C PHE A 93 -11.38 -2.66 -4.39
N GLY A 94 -10.14 -2.96 -4.77
CA GLY A 94 -9.50 -4.24 -4.49
C GLY A 94 -8.90 -4.36 -3.10
N ARG A 95 -8.91 -5.57 -2.55
CA ARG A 95 -8.09 -5.95 -1.38
C ARG A 95 -6.67 -6.28 -1.81
N LEU A 96 -5.68 -5.76 -1.08
CA LEU A 96 -4.31 -6.22 -1.21
C LEU A 96 -4.22 -7.74 -1.00
N TRP A 97 -3.25 -8.38 -1.62
CA TRP A 97 -2.97 -9.80 -1.40
C TRP A 97 -1.92 -9.97 -0.31
N TRP A 98 -2.16 -10.88 0.63
CA TRP A 98 -1.17 -11.18 1.67
C TRP A 98 0.15 -11.72 1.10
N ASP A 99 0.07 -12.63 0.13
CA ASP A 99 1.21 -13.44 -0.32
C ASP A 99 1.93 -12.87 -1.55
N ARG A 100 1.70 -11.61 -1.89
CA ARG A 100 2.33 -10.93 -3.04
C ARG A 100 2.90 -9.58 -2.61
N PRO A 101 3.78 -8.95 -3.41
CA PRO A 101 4.14 -7.55 -3.19
C PRO A 101 2.90 -6.65 -3.32
N SER A 102 2.94 -5.47 -2.69
CA SER A 102 1.88 -4.47 -2.86
C SER A 102 1.85 -3.92 -4.29
N VAL A 103 0.67 -3.46 -4.72
CA VAL A 103 0.57 -2.54 -5.85
C VAL A 103 1.24 -1.21 -5.51
N THR A 104 1.47 -0.38 -6.52
CA THR A 104 2.01 0.98 -6.34
C THR A 104 1.17 1.78 -5.34
N ILE A 105 1.81 2.28 -4.30
CA ILE A 105 1.22 3.20 -3.33
C ILE A 105 1.14 4.58 -3.97
N ARG A 106 -0.08 5.07 -4.19
CA ARG A 106 -0.35 6.39 -4.80
C ARG A 106 -0.75 7.40 -3.73
N THR A 107 -0.73 8.68 -4.05
CA THR A 107 -1.05 9.79 -3.12
C THR A 107 -2.45 9.72 -2.49
N GLU A 108 -3.36 8.92 -3.05
CA GLU A 108 -4.72 8.69 -2.55
C GLU A 108 -4.94 7.21 -2.17
N PHE A 109 -3.92 6.49 -1.69
CA PHE A 109 -4.06 5.08 -1.28
C PHE A 109 -5.18 4.84 -0.27
N TYR A 110 -5.53 5.83 0.55
CA TYR A 110 -6.63 5.73 1.52
C TYR A 110 -8.04 5.76 0.89
N LYS A 111 -8.13 5.82 -0.46
CA LYS A 111 -9.38 5.77 -1.24
C LYS A 111 -9.41 4.49 -2.10
N PRO A 112 -10.15 3.44 -1.68
CA PRO A 112 -10.29 2.20 -2.45
C PRO A 112 -10.84 2.40 -3.86
N GLU A 113 -11.60 3.46 -4.10
CA GLU A 113 -12.13 3.80 -5.43
C GLU A 113 -11.04 4.16 -6.44
N LYS A 114 -9.80 4.40 -5.97
CA LYS A 114 -8.66 4.71 -6.83
C LYS A 114 -7.81 3.48 -7.15
N GLY A 115 -7.94 2.37 -6.44
CA GLY A 115 -7.11 1.17 -6.67
C GLY A 115 -7.23 0.12 -5.58
N ARG A 116 -6.28 -0.81 -5.58
CA ARG A 116 -6.28 -1.97 -4.69
C ARG A 116 -5.67 -1.59 -3.35
N TYR A 117 -6.48 -0.92 -2.53
CA TYR A 117 -6.03 -0.37 -1.26
C TYR A 117 -6.91 -0.75 -0.08
N LEU A 118 -7.85 -1.69 -0.24
CA LEU A 118 -8.45 -2.33 0.93
C LEU A 118 -7.42 -3.23 1.61
N HIS A 119 -7.46 -3.25 2.93
CA HIS A 119 -6.65 -4.16 3.72
C HIS A 119 -6.99 -5.61 3.33
N PRO A 120 -6.02 -6.55 3.28
CA PRO A 120 -6.27 -7.91 2.83
C PRO A 120 -7.39 -8.65 3.57
N GLU A 121 -7.62 -8.27 4.83
CA GLU A 121 -8.56 -8.92 5.76
C GLU A 121 -9.57 -7.93 6.36
N ALA A 122 -9.11 -6.94 7.15
CA ALA A 122 -9.97 -5.92 7.75
C ALA A 122 -10.84 -5.13 6.74
N ASP A 123 -12.07 -4.79 7.13
CA ASP A 123 -13.03 -4.00 6.33
C ASP A 123 -12.73 -2.50 6.31
N ARG A 124 -11.53 -2.14 5.87
CA ARG A 124 -11.06 -0.76 5.77
C ARG A 124 -10.01 -0.61 4.67
N PRO A 125 -9.77 0.61 4.18
CA PRO A 125 -8.56 0.92 3.43
C PRO A 125 -7.31 0.68 4.29
N ILE A 126 -6.16 0.56 3.63
CA ILE A 126 -4.87 0.56 4.33
C ILE A 126 -4.64 1.92 5.02
N SER A 127 -4.00 1.88 6.17
CA SER A 127 -3.62 3.07 6.93
C SER A 127 -2.36 3.73 6.35
N HIS A 128 -2.05 4.95 6.79
CA HIS A 128 -0.82 5.62 6.41
C HIS A 128 0.43 4.89 6.89
N ARG A 129 0.41 4.31 8.09
CA ARG A 129 1.48 3.44 8.61
C ARG A 129 1.71 2.22 7.72
N GLU A 130 0.66 1.54 7.30
CA GLU A 130 0.76 0.40 6.39
C GLU A 130 1.36 0.82 5.04
N ALA A 131 0.87 1.93 4.46
CA ALA A 131 1.40 2.47 3.22
C ALA A 131 2.89 2.90 3.33
N ALA A 132 3.27 3.55 4.43
CA ALA A 132 4.66 3.95 4.69
C ALA A 132 5.59 2.75 4.78
N ARG A 133 5.20 1.69 5.51
CA ARG A 133 5.97 0.45 5.58
C ARG A 133 6.06 -0.25 4.22
N LEU A 134 4.98 -0.26 3.43
CA LEU A 134 4.99 -0.80 2.06
C LEU A 134 5.94 -0.02 1.14
N MET A 135 6.11 1.29 1.35
CA MET A 135 7.12 2.11 0.68
C MET A 135 8.53 1.96 1.27
N GLY A 136 8.71 1.16 2.33
CA GLY A 136 10.00 0.88 2.95
C GLY A 136 10.48 1.96 3.92
N PHE A 137 9.60 2.84 4.41
CA PHE A 137 9.95 3.76 5.48
C PHE A 137 10.11 3.03 6.82
N PRO A 138 11.12 3.40 7.63
CA PRO A 138 11.24 2.92 8.99
C PRO A 138 10.10 3.47 9.87
N ASP A 139 9.82 2.81 11.00
CA ASP A 139 8.64 3.15 11.79
C ASP A 139 8.77 4.49 12.52
N GLU A 140 10.00 4.81 12.91
CA GLU A 140 10.43 6.06 13.52
C GLU A 140 10.46 7.25 12.54
N PHE A 141 10.25 7.03 11.23
CA PHE A 141 10.23 8.12 10.26
C PHE A 141 9.07 9.08 10.57
N GLN A 142 9.40 10.36 10.67
CA GLN A 142 8.45 11.42 11.02
C GLN A 142 7.91 12.07 9.75
N PHE A 143 6.60 12.02 9.60
CA PHE A 143 5.88 12.77 8.58
C PHE A 143 5.22 13.99 9.20
N TYR A 144 5.08 15.06 8.42
CA TYR A 144 4.59 16.36 8.87
C TYR A 144 3.38 16.81 8.06
N GLY A 145 2.46 17.52 8.70
CA GLY A 145 1.26 18.08 8.08
C GLY A 145 0.02 17.20 8.23
N THR A 146 -1.02 17.56 7.48
CA THR A 146 -2.32 16.91 7.50
C THR A 146 -2.25 15.49 6.93
N LYS A 147 -3.27 14.66 7.21
CA LYS A 147 -3.37 13.30 6.67
C LYS A 147 -3.30 13.23 5.15
N VAL A 148 -3.81 14.24 4.45
CA VAL A 148 -3.74 14.30 2.99
C VAL A 148 -2.32 14.64 2.53
N GLU A 149 -1.64 15.57 3.20
CA GLU A 149 -0.25 15.92 2.89
C GLU A 149 0.70 14.77 3.17
N VAL A 150 0.52 14.05 4.29
CA VAL A 150 1.29 12.86 4.61
C VAL A 150 1.05 11.75 3.59
N ALA A 151 -0.20 11.53 3.16
CA ALA A 151 -0.47 10.56 2.09
C ALA A 151 0.25 10.94 0.78
N ARG A 152 0.30 12.23 0.44
CA ARG A 152 1.04 12.74 -0.72
C ARG A 152 2.55 12.52 -0.57
N GLN A 153 3.12 12.78 0.61
CA GLN A 153 4.53 12.52 0.90
C GLN A 153 4.87 11.04 0.70
N ILE A 154 4.08 10.14 1.29
CA ILE A 154 4.28 8.69 1.15
C ILE A 154 4.16 8.26 -0.32
N GLY A 155 3.09 8.67 -1.01
CA GLY A 155 2.82 8.24 -2.38
C GLY A 155 3.75 8.81 -3.45
N ASN A 156 4.35 9.99 -3.22
CA ASN A 156 5.29 10.60 -4.16
C ASN A 156 6.76 10.25 -3.85
N ALA A 157 7.05 9.68 -2.68
CA ALA A 157 8.42 9.38 -2.28
C ALA A 157 9.06 8.30 -3.17
N VAL A 158 10.38 8.39 -3.33
CA VAL A 158 11.20 7.27 -3.76
C VAL A 158 11.39 6.33 -2.56
N PRO A 159 11.12 5.01 -2.68
CA PRO A 159 11.34 4.07 -1.58
C PRO A 159 12.77 4.18 -1.00
N PRO A 160 12.95 4.33 0.33
CA PRO A 160 14.28 4.51 0.94
C PRO A 160 15.29 3.43 0.58
N ASN A 161 14.84 2.17 0.47
CA ASN A 161 15.71 1.05 0.08
C ASN A 161 16.24 1.20 -1.36
N LEU A 162 15.41 1.71 -2.28
CA LEU A 162 15.85 1.96 -3.66
C LEU A 162 16.84 3.12 -3.71
N ALA A 163 16.53 4.23 -3.01
CA ALA A 163 17.43 5.37 -2.90
C ALA A 163 18.77 4.99 -2.26
N GLY A 164 18.76 4.16 -1.22
CA GLY A 164 19.96 3.66 -0.55
C GLY A 164 20.83 2.78 -1.44
N ALA A 165 20.22 1.89 -2.24
CA ALA A 165 20.95 1.07 -3.21
C ALA A 165 21.65 1.93 -4.29
N LEU A 166 20.95 2.94 -4.82
CA LEU A 166 21.53 3.89 -5.77
C LEU A 166 22.65 4.72 -5.12
N GLY A 167 22.43 5.21 -3.90
CA GLY A 167 23.43 5.98 -3.15
C GLY A 167 24.71 5.18 -2.89
N LYS A 168 24.59 3.88 -2.57
CA LYS A 168 25.74 2.98 -2.42
C LYS A 168 26.55 2.88 -3.70
N MET A 169 25.89 2.66 -4.84
CA MET A 169 26.55 2.59 -6.16
C MET A 169 27.31 3.89 -6.49
N VAL A 170 26.67 5.04 -6.28
CA VAL A 170 27.31 6.34 -6.51
C VAL A 170 28.53 6.53 -5.61
N ARG A 171 28.42 6.15 -4.32
CA ARG A 171 29.53 6.24 -3.37
C ARG A 171 30.73 5.38 -3.80
N GLU A 172 30.50 4.17 -4.29
CA GLU A 172 31.56 3.26 -4.77
C GLU A 172 32.32 3.88 -5.94
N ILE A 173 31.60 4.36 -6.96
CA ILE A 173 32.19 5.04 -8.13
C ILE A 173 33.04 6.25 -7.72
N LEU A 174 32.54 7.06 -6.78
CA LEU A 174 33.26 8.25 -6.32
C LEU A 174 34.50 7.91 -5.46
N SER A 175 34.47 6.76 -4.76
CA SER A 175 35.59 6.32 -3.93
C SER A 175 36.72 5.74 -4.78
N GLU A 176 36.41 4.97 -5.82
CA GLU A 176 37.40 4.44 -6.76
C GLU A 176 38.16 5.56 -7.52
N ARG A 177 37.45 6.62 -7.93
CA ARG A 177 38.06 7.80 -8.57
C ARG A 177 39.03 8.57 -7.67
N ARG A 178 38.87 8.50 -6.35
CA ARG A 178 39.78 9.15 -5.39
C ARG A 178 41.06 8.36 -5.12
N ILE A 179 41.09 7.06 -5.42
CA ILE A 179 42.28 6.22 -5.27
C ILE A 179 43.14 6.25 -6.56
N ALA A 180 42.51 6.51 -7.70
CA ALA A 180 43.18 6.59 -9.00
C ALA A 180 43.73 8.00 -9.35
N ALA A 181 43.61 8.98 -8.47
CA ALA A 181 44.08 10.36 -8.63
C ALA A 181 45.08 10.71 -7.52
#